data_AF-A0A0V1ABR5-F1
#
_entry.id   AF-A0A0V1ABR5-F1
#
_cell.length_a   1.000
_cell.length_b   1.000
_cell.length_c   1.000
_cell.angle_alpha   90.00
_cell.angle_beta   90.00
_cell.angle_gamma   90.00
#
_symmetry.space_group_name_H-M   'P 1'
#
loop_
_entity.id
_entity.type
_entity.pdbx_description
1 polymer ?
#
loop_
_entity_poly.entity_id
_entity_poly.type
_entity_poly.pdbx_seq_one_letter_code
_entity_poly.pdbx_strand_id
1 'polypeptide(L)'
;MKNEMLTSIYYIVFISIMLIAYGQAEVILCQYLPCEYCEDPRLSTHCIAHCEQCIAESRVWFDNPLVHTVPQMSKEEASRIFRRCCENMDIPDGCYDLCSYDTTYMQLKQAHKRRCCRFDHLREILICASGGNDVTHCCGEYGAFSGGLSYCRMFCRPSDNRWAVDYPLNTLYASCLRFIEGYLYCMYLNLPKP
;
A
#
# COMPACT_ATOMS: atom_id res chain seq x y z
N MET A 1 -65.67 14.75 -15.42
CA MET A 1 -65.04 15.49 -14.31
C MET A 1 -64.41 14.59 -13.24
N LYS A 2 -65.11 13.64 -12.60
CA LYS A 2 -64.51 12.78 -11.54
C LYS A 2 -63.42 11.81 -12.02
N ASN A 3 -63.58 11.21 -13.21
CA ASN A 3 -62.60 10.27 -13.77
C ASN A 3 -61.30 10.94 -14.24
N GLU A 4 -61.37 12.13 -14.85
CA GLU A 4 -60.16 12.83 -15.34
C GLU A 4 -59.26 13.30 -14.20
N MET A 5 -59.86 13.69 -13.07
CA MET A 5 -59.14 14.07 -11.86
C MET A 5 -58.42 12.87 -11.22
N LEU A 6 -59.02 11.68 -11.26
CA LEU A 6 -58.42 10.44 -10.75
C LEU A 6 -57.21 10.02 -11.58
N THR A 7 -57.32 10.13 -12.91
CA THR A 7 -56.23 9.84 -13.83
C THR A 7 -55.03 10.77 -13.62
N SER A 8 -55.30 12.07 -13.42
CA SER A 8 -54.25 13.06 -13.18
C SER A 8 -53.49 12.80 -11.88
N ILE A 9 -54.19 12.40 -10.81
CA ILE A 9 -53.55 12.02 -9.54
C ILE A 9 -52.66 10.77 -9.72
N TYR A 10 -53.11 9.78 -10.49
CA TYR A 10 -52.33 8.57 -10.75
C TYR A 10 -51.03 8.88 -11.49
N TYR A 11 -51.08 9.77 -12.49
CA TYR A 11 -49.89 10.24 -13.20
C TYR A 11 -48.91 10.97 -12.28
N ILE A 12 -49.41 11.84 -11.40
CA ILE A 12 -48.54 12.59 -10.47
C ILE A 12 -47.85 11.64 -9.48
N VAL A 13 -48.58 10.67 -8.94
CA VAL A 13 -48.01 9.66 -8.02
C VAL A 13 -46.98 8.80 -8.74
N PHE A 14 -47.27 8.36 -9.97
CA PHE A 14 -46.35 7.56 -10.77
C PHE A 14 -45.06 8.31 -11.10
N ILE A 15 -45.15 9.59 -11.48
CA ILE A 15 -43.98 10.45 -11.73
C ILE A 15 -43.18 10.65 -10.44
N SER A 16 -43.86 10.86 -9.31
CA SER A 16 -43.21 11.02 -8.00
C SER A 16 -42.43 9.77 -7.59
N ILE A 17 -43.01 8.57 -7.79
CA ILE A 17 -42.35 7.29 -7.51
C ILE A 17 -41.13 7.10 -8.42
N MET A 18 -41.25 7.43 -9.72
CA MET A 18 -40.13 7.36 -10.67
C MET A 18 -38.99 8.31 -10.30
N LEU A 19 -39.30 9.52 -9.84
CA LEU A 19 -38.28 10.49 -9.39
C LEU A 19 -37.58 10.03 -8.09
N ILE A 20 -38.32 9.44 -7.15
CA ILE A 20 -37.74 8.88 -5.91
C ILE A 20 -36.86 7.66 -6.22
N ALA A 21 -37.28 6.80 -7.15
CA ALA A 21 -36.49 5.66 -7.61
C ALA A 21 -35.22 6.09 -8.37
N TYR A 22 -35.28 7.17 -9.14
CA TYR A 22 -34.11 7.75 -9.82
C TYR A 22 -33.10 8.37 -8.85
N GLY A 23 -33.55 8.90 -7.71
CA GLY A 23 -32.70 9.54 -6.70
C GLY A 23 -31.80 8.58 -5.89
N GLN A 24 -31.89 7.26 -6.10
CA GLN A 24 -31.10 6.23 -5.42
C GLN A 24 -29.93 5.70 -6.25
N ALA A 25 -29.70 6.23 -7.45
CA ALA A 25 -28.45 5.94 -8.17
C ALA A 25 -27.31 6.68 -7.45
N GLU A 26 -26.53 5.97 -6.63
CA GLU A 26 -25.27 6.48 -6.11
C GLU A 26 -24.40 6.91 -7.29
N VAL A 27 -24.36 8.21 -7.55
CA VAL A 27 -23.53 8.79 -8.60
C VAL A 27 -22.09 8.60 -8.15
N ILE A 28 -21.36 7.72 -8.84
CA ILE A 28 -19.93 7.53 -8.59
C ILE A 28 -19.23 8.81 -8.98
N LEU A 29 -18.77 9.56 -7.98
CA LEU A 29 -17.98 10.76 -8.20
C LEU A 29 -16.53 10.35 -8.50
N CYS A 30 -16.26 10.05 -9.77
CA CYS A 30 -14.96 9.56 -10.24
C CYS A 30 -13.78 10.41 -9.76
N GLN A 31 -13.93 11.74 -9.68
CA GLN A 31 -12.87 12.65 -9.23
C GLN A 31 -12.37 12.43 -7.79
N TYR A 32 -13.14 11.71 -6.96
CA TYR A 32 -12.75 11.36 -5.58
C TYR A 32 -12.33 9.89 -5.45
N LEU A 33 -12.32 9.14 -6.55
CA LEU A 33 -11.93 7.75 -6.57
C LEU A 33 -10.39 7.63 -6.61
N PRO A 34 -9.76 6.84 -5.72
CA PRO A 34 -8.33 6.56 -5.79
C PRO A 34 -7.94 5.86 -7.10
N CYS A 35 -6.76 6.16 -7.66
CA CYS A 35 -6.35 5.63 -8.97
C CYS A 35 -6.17 4.11 -9.02
N GLU A 36 -5.90 3.43 -7.89
CA GLU A 36 -5.84 1.95 -7.82
C GLU A 36 -7.14 1.28 -8.29
N TYR A 37 -8.28 1.94 -8.10
CA TYR A 37 -9.58 1.43 -8.54
C TYR A 37 -9.77 1.47 -10.07
N CYS A 38 -8.86 2.11 -10.81
CA CYS A 38 -8.84 2.07 -12.27
C CYS A 38 -8.34 0.74 -12.84
N GLU A 39 -7.85 -0.17 -12.00
CA GLU A 39 -7.54 -1.56 -12.38
C GLU A 39 -8.80 -2.44 -12.41
N ASP A 40 -9.91 -2.02 -11.78
CA ASP A 40 -11.18 -2.75 -11.85
C ASP A 40 -11.84 -2.55 -13.23
N PRO A 41 -12.14 -3.63 -13.99
CA PRO A 41 -12.66 -3.52 -15.35
C PRO A 41 -14.04 -2.84 -15.46
N ARG A 42 -14.87 -2.96 -14.41
CA ARG A 42 -16.22 -2.39 -14.41
C ARG A 42 -16.17 -0.90 -14.07
N LEU A 43 -15.29 -0.53 -13.15
CA LEU A 43 -15.14 0.84 -12.68
C LEU A 43 -14.33 1.71 -13.64
N SER A 44 -13.26 1.16 -14.22
CA SER A 44 -12.49 1.82 -15.30
C SER A 44 -13.36 2.19 -16.50
N THR A 45 -14.31 1.34 -16.86
CA THR A 45 -15.28 1.61 -17.94
C THR A 45 -16.23 2.75 -17.59
N HIS A 46 -16.57 2.95 -16.31
CA HIS A 46 -17.47 4.01 -15.87
C HIS A 46 -16.75 5.35 -15.67
N CYS A 47 -15.49 5.30 -15.22
CA CYS A 47 -14.68 6.47 -14.89
C CYS A 47 -13.55 6.71 -15.91
N ILE A 48 -13.76 6.40 -17.19
CA ILE A 48 -12.71 6.40 -18.23
C ILE A 48 -11.90 7.69 -18.23
N ALA A 49 -12.52 8.87 -18.25
CA ALA A 49 -11.78 10.13 -18.31
C ALA A 49 -10.89 10.37 -17.07
N HIS A 50 -11.39 10.04 -15.87
CA HIS A 50 -10.62 10.12 -14.62
C HIS A 50 -9.50 9.09 -14.61
N CYS A 51 -9.78 7.88 -15.10
CA CYS A 51 -8.80 6.80 -15.15
C CYS A 51 -7.73 7.02 -16.24
N GLU A 52 -8.09 7.58 -17.39
CA GLU A 52 -7.14 8.01 -18.43
C GLU A 52 -6.23 9.11 -17.88
N GLN A 53 -6.78 10.06 -17.12
CA GLN A 53 -5.97 11.07 -16.44
C GLN A 53 -5.08 10.46 -15.35
N CYS A 54 -5.58 9.56 -14.49
CA CYS A 54 -4.78 8.79 -13.53
C CYS A 54 -3.65 7.99 -14.21
N ILE A 55 -3.93 7.32 -15.34
CA ILE A 55 -2.96 6.53 -16.10
C ILE A 55 -1.94 7.43 -16.81
N ALA A 56 -2.38 8.56 -17.34
CA ALA A 56 -1.50 9.54 -17.97
C ALA A 56 -0.60 10.21 -16.93
N GLU A 57 -1.14 10.62 -15.79
CA GLU A 57 -0.39 11.15 -14.65
C GLU A 57 0.59 10.11 -14.11
N SER A 58 0.18 8.85 -13.91
CA SER A 58 1.08 7.79 -13.46
C SER A 58 2.21 7.53 -14.47
N ARG A 59 1.93 7.54 -15.79
CA ARG A 59 2.97 7.48 -16.84
C ARG A 59 3.91 8.68 -16.82
N VAL A 60 3.38 9.90 -16.61
CA VAL A 60 4.20 11.11 -16.45
C VAL A 60 5.08 11.02 -15.20
N TRP A 61 4.63 10.37 -14.12
CA TRP A 61 5.46 10.06 -12.94
C TRP A 61 6.53 8.98 -13.22
N PHE A 62 6.20 7.93 -13.97
CA PHE A 62 7.17 6.91 -14.40
C PHE A 62 8.25 7.47 -15.33
N ASP A 63 7.91 8.49 -16.13
CA ASP A 63 8.83 9.19 -17.03
C ASP A 63 9.39 10.50 -16.42
N ASN A 64 9.13 10.79 -15.14
CA ASN A 64 9.60 12.01 -14.49
C ASN A 64 11.09 11.90 -14.14
N PRO A 65 11.96 12.83 -14.59
CA PRO A 65 13.38 12.83 -14.25
C PRO A 65 13.70 13.04 -12.75
N LEU A 66 12.69 13.27 -11.90
CA LEU A 66 12.80 13.23 -10.43
C LEU A 66 12.55 11.84 -9.82
N VAL A 67 12.15 10.83 -10.61
CA VAL A 67 12.12 9.41 -10.21
C VAL A 67 13.41 8.74 -10.68
N HIS A 68 14.54 9.25 -10.19
CA HIS A 68 15.83 8.57 -10.28
C HIS A 68 16.04 7.71 -9.04
N THR A 69 15.64 6.44 -9.11
CA THR A 69 16.30 5.42 -8.30
C THR A 69 16.68 4.24 -9.18
N VAL A 70 17.65 4.47 -10.07
CA VAL A 70 18.51 3.35 -10.49
C VAL A 70 19.17 2.86 -9.19
N PRO A 71 19.03 1.58 -8.81
CA PRO A 71 19.71 1.07 -7.64
C PRO A 71 21.20 1.42 -7.71
N GLN A 72 21.70 2.08 -6.67
CA GLN A 72 23.07 2.63 -6.68
C GLN A 72 24.14 1.52 -6.57
N MET A 73 23.71 0.30 -6.28
CA MET A 73 24.53 -0.89 -6.19
C MET A 73 23.68 -2.11 -6.55
N SER A 74 24.33 -3.24 -6.81
CA SER A 74 23.61 -4.48 -7.06
C SER A 74 22.85 -4.93 -5.80
N LYS A 75 21.79 -5.72 -6.00
CA LYS A 75 20.96 -6.22 -4.90
C LYS A 75 21.75 -7.12 -3.95
N GLU A 76 22.74 -7.83 -4.47
CA GLU A 76 23.66 -8.67 -3.70
C GLU A 76 24.56 -7.83 -2.80
N GLU A 77 25.14 -6.75 -3.34
CA GLU A 77 25.97 -5.83 -2.56
C GLU A 77 25.13 -5.10 -1.50
N ALA A 78 23.93 -4.63 -1.87
CA ALA A 78 22.99 -4.01 -0.95
C ALA A 78 22.60 -4.97 0.19
N SER A 79 22.30 -6.23 -0.13
CA SER A 79 21.96 -7.25 0.86
C SER A 79 23.14 -7.59 1.77
N ARG A 80 24.38 -7.52 1.26
CA ARG A 80 25.59 -7.68 2.09
C ARG A 80 25.74 -6.55 3.11
N ILE A 81 25.47 -5.31 2.71
CA ILE A 81 25.49 -4.15 3.61
C ILE A 81 24.35 -4.24 4.63
N PHE A 82 23.14 -4.57 4.18
CA PHE A 82 21.96 -4.80 5.01
C PHE A 82 22.26 -5.86 6.08
N ARG A 83 22.80 -7.02 5.69
CA ARG A 83 23.19 -8.08 6.63
C ARG A 83 24.19 -7.60 7.67
N ARG A 84 25.23 -6.85 7.26
CA ARG A 84 26.21 -6.29 8.19
C ARG A 84 25.58 -5.30 9.18
N CYS A 85 24.59 -4.50 8.74
CA CYS A 85 23.86 -3.63 9.66
C CYS A 85 23.10 -4.44 10.70
N CYS A 86 22.43 -5.53 10.30
CA CYS A 86 21.77 -6.43 11.24
C CYS A 86 22.73 -7.03 12.27
N GLU A 87 23.88 -7.54 11.82
CA GLU A 87 24.93 -8.08 12.69
C GLU A 87 25.43 -7.04 13.72
N ASN A 88 25.35 -5.75 13.40
CA ASN A 88 25.76 -4.66 14.30
C ASN A 88 24.63 -4.14 15.22
N MET A 89 23.36 -4.48 14.95
CA MET A 89 22.18 -3.97 15.68
C MET A 89 21.78 -4.85 16.88
N ASP A 90 22.63 -5.82 17.27
CA ASP A 90 22.38 -6.77 18.37
C ASP A 90 21.06 -7.56 18.20
N ILE A 91 20.70 -7.87 16.95
CA ILE A 91 19.59 -8.80 16.66
C ILE A 91 20.11 -10.24 16.66
N PRO A 92 19.29 -11.24 17.03
CA PRO A 92 19.74 -12.64 17.09
C PRO A 92 20.25 -13.16 15.74
N ASP A 93 21.28 -14.02 15.77
CA ASP A 93 21.87 -14.59 14.55
C ASP A 93 20.85 -15.29 13.64
N GLY A 94 19.80 -15.88 14.22
CA GLY A 94 18.70 -16.50 13.48
C GLY A 94 17.84 -15.53 12.64
N CYS A 95 18.05 -14.21 12.79
CA CYS A 95 17.44 -13.16 11.98
C CYS A 95 18.28 -12.76 10.76
N TYR A 96 19.59 -13.06 10.72
CA TYR A 96 20.47 -12.53 9.66
C TYR A 96 20.10 -12.99 8.25
N ASP A 97 19.48 -14.17 8.13
CA ASP A 97 19.02 -14.70 6.84
C ASP A 97 17.79 -13.93 6.29
N LEU A 98 17.13 -13.13 7.13
CA LEU A 98 16.06 -12.21 6.72
C LEU A 98 16.60 -10.83 6.32
N CYS A 99 17.88 -10.56 6.53
CA CYS A 99 18.52 -9.29 6.19
C CYS A 99 19.01 -9.28 4.74
N SER A 100 18.06 -9.51 3.82
CA SER A 100 18.27 -9.52 2.38
C SER A 100 17.06 -8.90 1.69
N TYR A 101 17.28 -8.15 0.61
CA TYR A 101 16.20 -7.61 -0.22
C TYR A 101 15.45 -8.68 -1.03
N ASP A 102 15.91 -9.93 -1.01
CA ASP A 102 15.20 -11.10 -1.57
C ASP A 102 14.33 -11.82 -0.53
N THR A 103 14.23 -11.27 0.68
CA THR A 103 13.44 -11.89 1.75
C THR A 103 11.95 -11.82 1.43
N THR A 104 11.30 -12.98 1.48
CA THR A 104 9.88 -13.16 1.19
C THR A 104 9.05 -13.20 2.46
N TYR A 105 7.74 -12.93 2.35
CA TYR A 105 6.80 -13.11 3.46
C TYR A 105 6.82 -14.53 4.04
N MET A 106 7.02 -15.54 3.20
CA MET A 106 7.07 -16.94 3.63
C MET A 106 8.31 -17.24 4.48
N GLN A 107 9.48 -16.72 4.10
CA GLN A 107 10.71 -16.85 4.89
C GLN A 107 10.56 -16.16 6.25
N LEU A 108 10.02 -14.92 6.25
CA LEU A 108 9.75 -14.18 7.48
C LEU A 108 8.84 -14.97 8.43
N LYS A 109 7.71 -15.47 7.92
CA LYS A 109 6.75 -16.28 8.70
C LYS A 109 7.37 -17.57 9.22
N GLN A 110 8.21 -18.22 8.44
CA GLN A 110 8.88 -19.47 8.82
C GLN A 110 9.94 -19.24 9.90
N ALA A 111 10.76 -18.18 9.79
CA ALA A 111 11.74 -17.80 10.80
C ALA A 111 11.06 -17.48 12.14
N HIS A 112 9.93 -16.76 12.11
CA HIS A 112 9.13 -16.49 13.29
C HIS A 112 8.57 -17.78 13.90
N LYS A 113 7.94 -18.64 13.09
CA LYS A 113 7.38 -19.92 13.56
C LYS A 113 8.44 -20.83 14.21
N ARG A 114 9.66 -20.84 13.66
CA ARG A 114 10.80 -21.61 14.18
C ARG A 114 11.49 -20.94 15.38
N ARG A 115 11.04 -19.75 15.79
CA ARG A 115 11.68 -18.91 16.83
C ARG A 115 13.13 -18.53 16.50
N CYS A 116 13.51 -18.58 15.22
CA CYS A 116 14.82 -18.11 14.76
C CYS A 116 14.88 -16.58 14.77
N CYS A 117 13.78 -15.93 14.41
CA CYS A 117 13.65 -14.48 14.44
C CYS A 117 12.25 -14.07 14.88
N ARG A 118 12.15 -13.43 16.05
CA ARG A 118 10.89 -12.91 16.57
C ARG A 118 10.55 -11.58 15.89
N PHE A 119 9.26 -11.21 15.86
CA PHE A 119 8.82 -9.99 15.17
C PHE A 119 9.22 -8.69 15.89
N ASP A 120 9.64 -8.75 17.14
CA ASP A 120 10.21 -7.63 17.90
C ASP A 120 11.47 -7.04 17.24
N HIS A 121 12.22 -7.85 16.47
CA HIS A 121 13.39 -7.38 15.72
C HIS A 121 13.06 -6.82 14.33
N LEU A 122 11.79 -6.87 13.90
CA LEU A 122 11.41 -6.45 12.56
C LEU A 122 11.66 -4.96 12.32
N ARG A 123 11.53 -4.13 13.36
CA ARG A 123 11.82 -2.69 13.26
C ARG A 123 13.28 -2.46 12.92
N GLU A 124 14.19 -3.09 13.67
CA GLU A 124 15.63 -2.98 13.51
C GLU A 124 16.07 -3.50 12.12
N ILE A 125 15.51 -4.63 11.69
CA ILE A 125 15.70 -5.17 10.34
C ILE A 125 15.30 -4.14 9.28
N LEU A 126 14.12 -3.52 9.41
CA LEU A 126 13.66 -2.53 8.44
C LEU A 126 14.43 -1.21 8.51
N ILE A 127 14.92 -0.79 9.68
CA ILE A 127 15.85 0.34 9.81
C ILE A 127 17.08 0.08 8.96
N CYS A 128 17.69 -1.10 9.10
CA CYS A 128 18.84 -1.49 8.30
C CYS A 128 18.54 -1.56 6.80
N ALA A 129 17.41 -2.14 6.40
CA ALA A 129 17.00 -2.21 5.00
C ALA A 129 16.79 -0.81 4.39
N SER A 130 16.20 0.12 5.15
CA SER A 130 15.90 1.48 4.66
C SER A 130 17.13 2.39 4.61
N GLY A 131 18.23 2.03 5.27
CA GLY A 131 19.35 2.95 5.50
C GLY A 131 18.94 4.21 6.28
N GLY A 132 17.82 4.15 7.01
CA GLY A 132 17.24 5.28 7.72
C GLY A 132 16.16 6.07 6.95
N ASN A 133 15.97 5.81 5.66
CA ASN A 133 15.11 6.60 4.78
C ASN A 133 13.61 6.35 4.99
N ASP A 134 12.80 7.40 4.80
CA ASP A 134 11.35 7.29 4.68
C ASP A 134 10.99 6.95 3.23
N VAL A 135 10.46 5.74 3.02
CA VAL A 135 10.03 5.23 1.71
C VAL A 135 8.52 5.17 1.57
N THR A 136 7.80 5.92 2.41
CA THR A 136 6.33 5.96 2.45
C THR A 136 5.70 6.23 1.08
N HIS A 137 6.30 7.12 0.27
CA HIS A 137 5.77 7.42 -1.07
C HIS A 137 5.75 6.16 -1.95
N CYS A 138 6.90 5.49 -2.11
CA CYS A 138 7.00 4.25 -2.89
C CYS A 138 6.07 3.15 -2.35
N CYS A 139 5.99 2.98 -1.02
CA CYS A 139 5.08 2.00 -0.42
C CYS A 139 3.60 2.30 -0.71
N GLY A 140 3.23 3.57 -0.79
CA GLY A 140 1.87 3.99 -1.14
C GLY A 140 1.53 3.59 -2.57
N GLU A 141 2.44 3.87 -3.51
CA GLU A 141 2.31 3.45 -4.91
C GLU A 141 2.31 1.92 -5.08
N TYR A 142 3.04 1.20 -4.21
CA TYR A 142 3.00 -0.26 -4.17
C TYR A 142 1.66 -0.83 -3.62
N GLY A 143 0.76 0.02 -3.11
CA GLY A 143 -0.55 -0.39 -2.59
C GLY A 143 -0.51 -0.90 -1.15
N ALA A 144 0.58 -0.67 -0.40
CA ALA A 144 0.70 -1.21 0.97
C ALA A 144 -0.23 -0.55 2.00
N PHE A 145 -0.90 0.55 1.63
CA PHE A 145 -1.83 1.30 2.49
C PHE A 145 -3.30 1.15 2.07
N SER A 146 -3.54 0.43 0.99
CA SER A 146 -4.84 0.28 0.36
C SER A 146 -5.79 -0.60 1.16
N GLY A 147 -7.09 -0.55 0.87
CA GLY A 147 -8.08 -1.39 1.55
C GLY A 147 -8.15 -1.19 3.08
N GLY A 148 -7.89 0.04 3.56
CA GLY A 148 -7.94 0.38 4.99
C GLY A 148 -6.66 0.06 5.76
N LEU A 149 -5.56 -0.25 5.07
CA LEU A 149 -4.27 -0.61 5.67
C LEU A 149 -3.35 0.59 5.92
N SER A 150 -3.90 1.79 6.10
CA SER A 150 -3.12 3.02 6.32
C SER A 150 -2.21 2.96 7.56
N TYR A 151 -2.55 2.10 8.53
CA TYR A 151 -1.73 1.83 9.71
C TYR A 151 -0.43 1.07 9.41
N CYS A 152 -0.30 0.44 8.23
CA CYS A 152 0.94 -0.21 7.80
C CYS A 152 2.05 0.79 7.42
N ARG A 153 1.75 2.10 7.36
CA ARG A 153 2.72 3.16 7.05
C ARG A 153 3.97 3.14 7.91
N MET A 154 3.88 2.69 9.16
CA MET A 154 5.03 2.57 10.06
C MET A 154 6.16 1.70 9.48
N PHE A 155 5.84 0.64 8.72
CA PHE A 155 6.83 -0.26 8.13
C PHE A 155 7.67 0.39 7.02
N CYS A 156 7.19 1.50 6.44
CA CYS A 156 7.89 2.26 5.41
C CYS A 156 8.71 3.43 5.93
N ARG A 157 8.62 3.71 7.23
CA ARG A 157 9.40 4.73 7.95
C ARG A 157 9.94 4.13 9.25
N PRO A 158 10.77 3.07 9.17
CA PRO A 158 11.15 2.27 10.33
C PRO A 158 11.95 3.06 11.38
N SER A 159 12.65 4.12 10.96
CA SER A 159 13.38 5.06 11.84
C SER A 159 12.47 5.96 12.68
N ASP A 160 11.20 6.11 12.29
CA ASP A 160 10.24 6.96 12.98
C ASP A 160 9.92 6.38 14.37
N ASN A 161 9.72 7.27 15.34
CA ASN A 161 9.42 6.96 16.73
C ASN A 161 7.94 6.57 16.90
N ARG A 162 7.13 6.68 15.84
CA ARG A 162 5.68 6.42 15.83
C ARG A 162 5.31 4.95 15.60
N TRP A 163 6.19 4.02 15.95
CA TRP A 163 5.88 2.59 15.90
C TRP A 163 4.96 2.20 17.05
N ALA A 164 3.92 1.44 16.74
CA ALA A 164 3.06 0.88 17.78
C ALA A 164 3.87 -0.11 18.61
N VAL A 165 4.02 0.12 19.91
CA VAL A 165 4.89 -0.68 20.79
C VAL A 165 4.43 -2.15 20.84
N ASP A 166 3.13 -2.39 20.67
CA ASP A 166 2.49 -3.70 20.70
C ASP A 166 2.48 -4.42 19.35
N TYR A 167 3.05 -3.84 18.28
CA TYR A 167 3.03 -4.44 16.94
C TYR A 167 3.51 -5.89 16.86
N PRO A 168 4.51 -6.37 17.64
CA PRO A 168 4.97 -7.75 17.52
C PRO A 168 3.94 -8.79 17.97
N LEU A 169 2.99 -8.38 18.81
CA LEU A 169 1.99 -9.25 19.44
C LEU A 169 0.57 -8.96 18.92
N ASN A 170 0.34 -7.80 18.33
CA ASN A 170 -0.97 -7.37 17.85
C ASN A 170 -1.24 -7.92 16.44
N THR A 171 -2.26 -8.78 16.35
CA THR A 171 -2.65 -9.46 15.11
C THR A 171 -3.11 -8.52 14.01
N LEU A 172 -3.47 -7.27 14.33
CA LEU A 172 -3.78 -6.23 13.36
C LEU A 172 -2.65 -6.06 12.34
N TYR A 173 -1.39 -6.07 12.81
CA TYR A 173 -0.21 -5.84 11.97
C TYR A 173 0.20 -7.05 11.14
N ALA A 174 -0.34 -8.24 11.41
CA ALA A 174 -0.06 -9.43 10.61
C ALA A 174 -0.44 -9.22 9.13
N SER A 175 -1.49 -8.44 8.87
CA SER A 175 -1.88 -8.06 7.51
C SER A 175 -0.84 -7.20 6.81
N CYS A 176 -0.08 -6.37 7.53
CA CYS A 176 0.97 -5.53 6.96
C CYS A 176 2.18 -6.34 6.49
N LEU A 177 2.47 -7.47 7.15
CA LEU A 177 3.65 -8.30 6.85
C LEU A 177 3.60 -8.95 5.47
N ARG A 178 2.40 -9.09 4.88
CA ARG A 178 2.24 -9.63 3.51
C ARG A 178 2.91 -8.74 2.45
N PHE A 179 3.16 -7.47 2.77
CA PHE A 179 3.79 -6.49 1.87
C PHE A 179 5.31 -6.37 2.09
N ILE A 180 5.94 -7.27 2.87
CA ILE A 180 7.36 -7.17 3.20
C ILE A 180 8.26 -7.09 1.96
N GLU A 181 7.94 -7.84 0.90
CA GLU A 181 8.67 -7.79 -0.37
C GLU A 181 8.56 -6.40 -1.04
N GLY A 182 7.39 -5.76 -0.95
CA GLY A 182 7.17 -4.40 -1.41
C GLY A 182 7.93 -3.35 -0.60
N TYR A 183 7.93 -3.49 0.73
CA TYR A 183 8.72 -2.61 1.60
C TYR A 183 10.20 -2.70 1.26
N LEU A 184 10.74 -3.92 1.16
CA LEU A 184 12.14 -4.17 0.83
C LEU A 184 12.50 -3.67 -0.57
N TYR A 185 11.61 -3.85 -1.55
CA TYR A 185 11.78 -3.30 -2.89
C TYR A 185 11.91 -1.77 -2.85
N CYS A 186 10.98 -1.09 -2.19
CA CYS A 186 11.01 0.36 -2.04
C CYS A 186 12.26 0.85 -1.30
N MET A 187 12.67 0.14 -0.25
CA MET A 187 13.89 0.46 0.49
C MET A 187 15.15 0.30 -0.36
N TYR A 188 15.25 -0.77 -1.15
CA TYR A 188 16.36 -1.01 -2.06
C TYR A 188 16.50 0.09 -3.12
N LEU A 189 15.38 0.50 -3.73
CA LEU A 189 15.39 1.60 -4.69
C LEU A 189 15.90 2.89 -4.04
N ASN A 190 15.48 3.17 -2.81
CA ASN A 190 15.78 4.42 -2.11
C ASN A 190 17.01 4.35 -1.21
N LEU A 191 17.94 3.43 -1.46
CA LEU A 191 19.21 3.38 -0.72
C LEU A 191 20.03 4.66 -0.95
N PRO A 192 20.71 5.18 0.10
CA PRO A 192 21.59 6.32 -0.06
C PRO A 192 22.78 5.96 -0.97
N LYS A 193 23.34 6.99 -1.62
CA LYS A 193 24.58 6.82 -2.36
C LYS A 193 25.71 6.47 -1.36
N PRO A 194 26.60 5.52 -1.71
CA PRO A 194 27.75 5.17 -0.87
C PRO A 194 28.73 6.33 -0.71
#